data_AF-A0A6C0LV47-F1
#
_entry.id   AF-A0A6C0LV47-F1
#
_cell.length_a   1.000
_cell.length_b   1.000
_cell.length_c   1.000
_cell.angle_alpha   90.00
_cell.angle_beta   90.00
_cell.angle_gamma   90.00
#
_symmetry.space_group_name_H-M   'P 1'
#
loop_
_entity.id
_entity.type
_entity.pdbx_description
1 polymer ?
#
loop_
_entity_poly.entity_id
_entity_poly.type
_entity_poly.pdbx_seq_one_letter_code
_entity_poly.pdbx_strand_id
1 'polypeptide(L)'
;MQQYRYKKSNFDELQKNEATSRAGKGWETGEEEKLLSMRLNKSSYDEIALELKRTVRSIQTRLYLYICKSVETENGDENILIGKYDVDYDDFVSFKTQRQESSQKSYRKPYRKSSKFDTTANGASSEYITPYENKNYNIKNEVNFLRQEVFELRKLISAR
;
A
#
# COMPACT_ATOMS: atom_id res chain seq x y z
N MET A 1 26.21 18.56 3.33
CA MET A 1 24.86 18.36 3.92
C MET A 1 23.88 18.08 2.79
N GLN A 2 23.66 16.81 2.43
CA GLN A 2 22.63 16.46 1.43
C GLN A 2 21.29 16.37 2.14
N GLN A 3 20.37 17.28 1.81
CA GLN A 3 19.01 17.23 2.31
C GLN A 3 18.27 16.07 1.61
N TYR A 4 17.88 15.06 2.39
CA TYR A 4 16.96 14.03 1.94
C TYR A 4 15.64 14.72 1.56
N ARG A 5 15.35 14.82 0.27
CA ARG A 5 14.02 15.24 -0.20
C ARG A 5 13.03 14.14 0.19
N TYR A 6 12.35 14.34 1.32
CA TYR A 6 11.22 13.52 1.74
C TYR A 6 10.19 13.57 0.61
N LYS A 7 9.98 12.46 -0.10
CA LYS A 7 8.92 12.37 -1.12
C LYS A 7 7.59 12.43 -0.37
N LYS A 8 6.99 13.62 -0.34
CA LYS A 8 5.66 13.87 0.22
C LYS A 8 4.67 12.89 -0.39
N SER A 9 3.99 12.12 0.45
CA SER A 9 2.97 11.18 -0.03
C SER A 9 1.72 11.98 -0.44
N ASN A 10 0.98 11.51 -1.44
CA ASN A 10 -0.30 12.14 -1.84
C ASN A 10 -1.26 12.24 -0.62
N PHE A 11 -1.16 11.28 0.32
CA PHE A 11 -1.93 11.29 1.55
C PHE A 11 -1.56 12.43 2.51
N ASP A 12 -0.33 12.95 2.48
CA ASP A 12 0.10 14.05 3.36
C ASP A 12 -0.69 15.34 3.08
N GLU A 13 -1.21 15.50 1.86
CA GLU A 13 -2.08 16.62 1.49
C GLU A 13 -3.50 16.39 1.97
N LEU A 14 -4.03 15.18 1.77
CA LEU A 14 -5.36 14.80 2.25
C LEU A 14 -5.45 14.87 3.78
N GLN A 15 -4.38 14.53 4.51
CA GLN A 15 -4.37 14.55 5.97
C GLN A 15 -4.40 15.97 6.57
N LYS A 16 -4.07 17.00 5.79
CA LYS A 16 -4.15 18.40 6.25
C LYS A 16 -5.59 18.91 6.32
N ASN A 17 -6.48 18.33 5.53
CA ASN A 17 -7.90 18.68 5.57
C ASN A 17 -8.56 17.92 6.73
N GLU A 18 -9.35 18.61 7.55
CA GLU A 18 -10.00 17.99 8.70
C GLU A 18 -10.90 16.81 8.28
N ALA A 19 -11.68 17.01 7.21
CA ALA A 19 -12.59 16.02 6.63
C ALA A 19 -11.90 14.74 6.14
N THR A 20 -10.60 14.78 5.85
CA THR A 20 -9.85 13.60 5.36
C THR A 20 -8.59 13.35 6.17
N SER A 21 -8.56 13.83 7.42
CA SER A 21 -7.42 13.72 8.34
C SER A 21 -7.00 12.27 8.66
N ARG A 22 -7.87 11.29 8.38
CA ARG A 22 -7.58 9.85 8.52
C ARG A 22 -7.22 9.19 7.19
N ALA A 23 -7.09 9.91 6.07
CA ALA A 23 -6.70 9.31 4.80
C ALA A 23 -5.37 8.55 4.90
N GLY A 24 -5.33 7.32 4.38
CA GLY A 24 -4.13 6.46 4.41
C GLY A 24 -3.81 5.79 5.76
N LYS A 25 -4.50 6.12 6.85
CA LYS A 25 -4.36 5.42 8.14
C LYS A 25 -5.05 4.04 8.11
N GLY A 26 -4.65 3.12 8.98
CA GLY A 26 -5.37 1.85 9.18
C GLY A 26 -6.82 2.08 9.66
N TRP A 27 -7.72 1.14 9.40
CA TRP A 27 -9.08 1.15 9.95
C TRP A 27 -9.05 0.74 11.42
N GLU A 28 -9.69 1.52 12.28
CA GLU A 28 -9.80 1.22 13.72
C GLU A 28 -10.90 0.19 14.01
N THR A 29 -10.78 -0.51 15.13
CA THR A 29 -11.82 -1.40 15.65
C THR A 29 -13.10 -0.57 15.91
N GLY A 30 -14.25 -1.01 15.41
CA GLY A 30 -15.51 -0.25 15.51
C GLY A 30 -15.78 0.71 14.34
N GLU A 31 -14.75 1.10 13.57
CA GLU A 31 -14.90 2.04 12.46
C GLU A 31 -15.71 1.42 11.30
N GLU A 32 -15.49 0.13 11.03
CA GLU A 32 -16.23 -0.63 10.02
C GLU A 32 -17.69 -0.84 10.42
N GLU A 33 -17.95 -1.18 11.67
CA GLU A 33 -19.29 -1.36 12.22
C GLU A 33 -20.09 -0.04 12.15
N LYS A 34 -19.42 1.09 12.39
CA LYS A 34 -20.02 2.42 12.22
C LYS A 34 -20.35 2.72 10.77
N LEU A 35 -19.46 2.40 9.82
CA LEU A 35 -19.74 2.53 8.38
C LEU A 35 -20.98 1.73 7.99
N LEU A 36 -21.07 0.46 8.40
CA LEU A 36 -22.17 -0.43 8.05
C LEU A 36 -23.50 0.05 8.64
N SER A 37 -23.48 0.50 9.89
CA SER A 37 -24.70 1.04 10.55
C SER A 37 -25.17 2.35 9.92
N MET A 38 -24.28 3.29 9.58
CA MET A 38 -24.66 4.50 8.86
C MET A 38 -25.23 4.19 7.48
N ARG A 39 -24.67 3.21 6.76
CA ARG A 39 -25.21 2.81 5.45
C ARG A 39 -26.58 2.14 5.56
N LEU A 40 -26.81 1.35 6.62
CA LEU A 40 -28.14 0.82 6.94
C LEU A 40 -29.16 1.93 7.20
N ASN A 41 -28.72 3.01 7.85
CA ASN A 41 -29.52 4.22 8.08
C ASN A 41 -29.65 5.12 6.84
N LYS A 42 -29.20 4.65 5.66
CA LYS A 42 -29.27 5.36 4.38
C LYS A 42 -28.49 6.68 4.34
N SER A 43 -27.47 6.84 5.20
CA SER A 43 -26.53 7.96 5.07
C SER A 43 -25.81 7.92 3.72
N SER A 44 -25.60 9.10 3.14
CA SER A 44 -24.83 9.27 1.90
C SER A 44 -23.35 8.93 2.13
N TYR A 45 -22.62 8.58 1.06
CA TYR A 45 -21.18 8.31 1.19
C TYR A 45 -20.40 9.56 1.64
N ASP A 46 -20.86 10.76 1.30
CA ASP A 46 -20.25 12.02 1.72
C ASP A 46 -20.42 12.25 3.22
N GLU A 47 -21.61 12.00 3.77
CA GLU A 47 -21.86 12.08 5.23
C GLU A 47 -20.98 11.11 6.00
N ILE A 48 -20.89 9.85 5.54
CA ILE A 48 -20.07 8.82 6.18
C ILE A 48 -18.58 9.21 6.10
N ALA A 49 -18.14 9.74 4.95
CA ALA A 49 -16.77 10.20 4.76
C ALA A 49 -16.40 11.33 5.73
N LEU A 50 -17.30 12.31 5.91
CA LEU A 50 -17.12 13.40 6.87
C LEU A 50 -17.06 12.89 8.32
N GLU A 51 -17.98 12.02 8.69
CA GLU A 51 -18.07 11.46 10.05
C GLU A 51 -16.84 10.62 10.42
N LEU A 52 -16.36 9.80 9.49
CA LEU A 52 -15.17 8.95 9.70
C LEU A 52 -13.86 9.65 9.34
N LYS A 53 -13.90 10.91 8.89
CA LYS A 53 -12.75 11.69 8.41
C LYS A 53 -11.93 10.96 7.33
N ARG A 54 -12.61 10.23 6.44
CA ARG A 54 -12.05 9.43 5.34
C ARG A 54 -12.46 10.02 4.00
N THR A 55 -11.84 9.54 2.93
CA THR A 55 -12.31 9.86 1.57
C THR A 55 -13.52 8.99 1.19
N VAL A 56 -14.44 9.54 0.40
CA VAL A 56 -15.59 8.82 -0.19
C VAL A 56 -15.15 7.49 -0.82
N ARG A 57 -14.07 7.54 -1.61
CA ARG A 57 -13.52 6.35 -2.26
C ARG A 57 -13.06 5.28 -1.26
N SER A 58 -12.49 5.69 -0.12
CA SER A 58 -12.09 4.78 0.95
C SER A 58 -13.32 4.12 1.60
N ILE A 59 -14.40 4.86 1.81
CA ILE A 59 -15.67 4.33 2.33
C ILE A 59 -16.25 3.27 1.37
N GLN A 60 -16.39 3.61 0.08
CA GLN A 60 -16.87 2.68 -0.95
C GLN A 60 -16.03 1.41 -1.01
N THR A 61 -14.70 1.56 -1.10
CA THR A 61 -13.77 0.43 -1.17
C THR A 61 -13.93 -0.48 0.04
N ARG A 62 -14.09 0.09 1.24
CA ARG A 62 -14.26 -0.71 2.46
C ARG A 62 -15.57 -1.48 2.47
N LEU A 63 -16.66 -0.85 2.05
CA LEU A 63 -17.96 -1.49 1.95
C LEU A 63 -17.92 -2.67 0.95
N TYR A 64 -17.30 -2.49 -0.22
CA TYR A 64 -17.20 -3.55 -1.21
C TYR A 64 -16.33 -4.72 -0.72
N LEU A 65 -15.24 -4.43 -0.01
CA LEU A 65 -14.42 -5.47 0.61
C LEU A 65 -15.21 -6.27 1.65
N TYR A 66 -16.05 -5.61 2.45
CA TYR A 66 -16.93 -6.27 3.41
C TYR A 66 -17.91 -7.21 2.68
N ILE A 67 -18.60 -6.73 1.64
CA ILE A 67 -19.55 -7.55 0.86
C ILE A 67 -18.85 -8.79 0.30
N CYS A 68 -17.69 -8.62 -0.36
CA CYS A 68 -16.91 -9.74 -0.87
C CYS A 68 -16.56 -10.74 0.24
N LYS A 69 -16.10 -10.26 1.40
CA LYS A 69 -15.73 -11.12 2.53
C LYS A 69 -16.93 -11.88 3.09
N SER A 70 -18.09 -11.25 3.21
CA SER A 70 -19.32 -11.90 3.66
C SER A 70 -19.80 -12.96 2.69
N VAL A 71 -19.70 -12.72 1.38
CA VAL A 71 -20.02 -13.73 0.36
C VAL A 71 -19.04 -14.92 0.44
N GLU A 72 -17.74 -14.65 0.60
CA GLU A 72 -16.69 -15.68 0.66
C GLU A 72 -16.71 -16.52 1.95
N THR A 73 -17.08 -15.93 3.09
CA THR A 73 -16.96 -16.56 4.42
C THR A 73 -18.28 -17.07 4.97
N GLU A 74 -19.36 -16.29 4.79
CA GLU A 74 -20.66 -16.54 5.40
C GLU A 74 -21.67 -17.11 4.38
N ASN A 75 -21.24 -17.38 3.14
CA ASN A 75 -22.09 -17.75 2.01
C ASN A 75 -23.30 -16.81 1.84
N GLY A 76 -23.12 -15.52 2.16
CA GLY A 76 -24.15 -14.52 1.96
C GLY A 76 -24.50 -14.36 0.48
N ASP A 77 -25.77 -14.09 0.17
CA ASP A 77 -26.17 -13.76 -1.19
C ASP A 77 -25.72 -12.33 -1.52
N GLU A 78 -24.88 -12.22 -2.56
CA GLU A 78 -24.33 -10.97 -3.05
C GLU A 78 -25.42 -9.96 -3.38
N ASN A 79 -26.52 -10.40 -4.02
CA ASN A 79 -27.60 -9.52 -4.43
C ASN A 79 -28.35 -8.94 -3.23
N ILE A 80 -28.52 -9.74 -2.17
CA ILE A 80 -29.17 -9.32 -0.93
C ILE A 80 -28.31 -8.27 -0.23
N LEU A 81 -26.99 -8.46 -0.17
CA LEU A 81 -26.07 -7.53 0.47
C LEU A 81 -25.98 -6.20 -0.30
N ILE A 82 -25.93 -6.25 -1.62
CA ILE A 82 -25.93 -5.05 -2.49
C ILE A 82 -27.21 -4.23 -2.24
N GLY A 83 -28.38 -4.89 -2.24
CA GLY A 83 -29.66 -4.22 -1.95
C GLY A 83 -29.74 -3.67 -0.52
N LYS A 84 -29.25 -4.42 0.47
CA LYS A 84 -29.25 -4.02 1.89
C LYS A 84 -28.45 -2.74 2.12
N TYR A 85 -27.26 -2.65 1.55
CA TYR A 85 -26.37 -1.50 1.71
C TYR A 85 -26.53 -0.45 0.60
N ASP A 86 -27.54 -0.57 -0.27
CA ASP A 86 -27.81 0.39 -1.33
C ASP A 86 -26.57 0.65 -2.21
N VAL A 87 -25.87 -0.42 -2.59
CA VAL A 87 -24.66 -0.31 -3.40
C VAL A 87 -25.05 -0.30 -4.88
N ASP A 88 -24.41 0.57 -5.66
CA ASP A 88 -24.53 0.50 -7.11
C ASP A 88 -23.85 -0.78 -7.64
N TYR A 89 -24.62 -1.55 -8.40
CA TYR A 89 -24.22 -2.85 -8.91
C TYR A 89 -23.06 -2.73 -9.90
N ASP A 90 -23.11 -1.75 -10.81
CA ASP A 90 -22.10 -1.58 -11.85
C ASP A 90 -20.75 -1.19 -11.23
N ASP A 91 -20.77 -0.27 -10.26
CA ASP A 91 -19.60 0.11 -9.48
C ASP A 91 -19.01 -1.09 -8.72
N PHE A 92 -19.85 -1.92 -8.10
CA PHE A 92 -19.40 -3.10 -7.37
C PHE A 92 -18.75 -4.16 -8.29
N VAL A 93 -19.34 -4.41 -9.46
CA VAL A 93 -18.80 -5.33 -10.47
C VAL A 93 -17.46 -4.82 -11.01
N SER A 94 -17.35 -3.51 -11.26
CA SER A 94 -16.09 -2.90 -11.70
C SER A 94 -14.97 -3.11 -10.67
N PHE A 95 -15.30 -2.93 -9.39
CA PHE A 95 -14.38 -3.15 -8.27
C PHE A 95 -13.94 -4.62 -8.19
N LYS A 96 -14.87 -5.56 -8.30
CA LYS A 96 -14.61 -7.00 -8.26
C LYS A 96 -13.69 -7.43 -9.41
N THR A 97 -13.97 -6.96 -10.62
CA THR A 97 -13.15 -7.20 -11.81
C THR A 97 -11.73 -6.69 -11.61
N GLN A 98 -11.58 -5.43 -11.17
CA GLN A 98 -10.28 -4.81 -10.90
C GLN A 98 -9.49 -5.57 -9.81
N ARG A 99 -10.18 -6.06 -8.78
CA ARG A 99 -9.57 -6.86 -7.72
C ARG A 99 -9.05 -8.19 -8.25
N GLN A 100 -9.82 -8.90 -9.08
CA GLN A 100 -9.39 -10.16 -9.70
C GLN A 100 -8.18 -9.97 -10.62
N GLU A 101 -8.17 -8.93 -11.46
CA GLU A 101 -7.02 -8.60 -12.31
C GLU A 101 -5.75 -8.32 -11.49
N SER A 102 -5.90 -7.60 -10.38
CA SER A 102 -4.79 -7.24 -9.50
C SER A 102 -4.19 -8.47 -8.82
N SER A 103 -5.04 -9.40 -8.38
CA SER A 103 -4.61 -10.70 -7.85
C SER A 103 -3.87 -11.51 -8.92
N GLN A 104 -4.39 -11.61 -10.14
CA GLN A 104 -3.75 -12.31 -11.24
C GLN A 104 -2.39 -11.70 -11.64
N LYS A 105 -2.25 -10.36 -11.61
CA LYS A 105 -0.97 -9.67 -11.83
C LYS A 105 0.06 -9.99 -10.75
N SER A 106 -0.37 -10.22 -9.50
CA SER A 106 0.50 -10.64 -8.39
C SER A 106 1.09 -12.03 -8.63
N TYR A 107 0.28 -12.98 -9.10
CA TYR A 107 0.75 -14.33 -9.46
C TYR A 107 1.68 -14.35 -10.68
N ARG A 108 1.53 -13.38 -11.61
CA ARG A 108 2.38 -13.25 -12.80
C ARG A 108 3.72 -12.56 -12.55
N LYS A 109 3.94 -11.96 -11.38
CA LYS A 109 5.28 -11.51 -11.00
C LYS A 109 6.07 -12.76 -10.60
N PRO A 110 7.06 -13.23 -11.39
CA PRO A 110 7.92 -14.29 -10.92
C PRO A 110 8.47 -13.84 -9.57
N TYR A 111 8.31 -14.69 -8.56
CA TYR A 111 8.90 -14.51 -7.25
C TYR A 111 10.40 -14.32 -7.48
N ARG A 112 10.85 -13.07 -7.57
CA ARG A 112 12.27 -12.76 -7.52
C ARG A 112 12.63 -13.04 -6.07
N LYS A 113 12.94 -14.32 -5.77
CA LYS A 113 13.70 -14.68 -4.58
C LYS A 113 14.82 -13.66 -4.53
N SER A 114 14.78 -12.77 -3.55
CA SER A 114 15.99 -12.05 -3.20
C SER A 114 16.99 -13.13 -2.84
N SER A 115 17.91 -13.42 -3.74
CA SER A 115 19.09 -14.24 -3.48
C SER A 115 19.96 -13.46 -2.48
N LYS A 116 19.51 -13.44 -1.23
CA LYS A 116 20.24 -13.00 -0.06
C LYS A 116 20.11 -14.17 0.90
N PHE A 117 21.24 -14.76 1.22
CA PHE A 117 21.44 -15.92 2.09
C PHE A 117 21.29 -17.28 1.40
N ASP A 118 22.36 -17.67 0.71
CA ASP A 118 22.85 -19.06 0.78
C ASP A 118 24.37 -19.03 0.95
N THR A 119 24.78 -18.62 2.15
CA THR A 119 26.05 -18.96 2.81
C THR A 119 25.73 -18.59 4.26
N THR A 120 25.41 -19.53 5.14
CA THR A 120 26.38 -20.42 5.76
C THR A 120 25.70 -21.68 6.31
N ALA A 121 26.16 -22.84 5.85
CA ALA A 121 26.19 -24.02 6.71
C ALA A 121 27.04 -23.70 7.94
N ASN A 122 26.63 -24.24 9.09
CA ASN A 122 27.20 -24.08 10.45
C ASN A 122 26.63 -22.92 11.26
N GLY A 123 25.81 -23.29 12.25
CA GLY A 123 25.15 -22.38 13.17
C GLY A 123 26.13 -21.61 14.04
N ALA A 124 25.90 -20.30 14.14
CA ALA A 124 26.30 -19.48 15.27
C ALA A 124 25.45 -18.19 15.28
N SER A 125 24.85 -17.93 16.44
CA SER A 125 24.31 -16.67 16.97
C SER A 125 24.17 -15.46 16.04
N SER A 126 22.94 -14.98 15.89
CA SER A 126 22.60 -13.66 15.35
C SER A 126 23.04 -12.54 16.32
N GLU A 127 24.27 -12.08 16.18
CA GLU A 127 24.69 -10.77 16.69
C GLU A 127 24.36 -9.70 15.64
N TYR A 128 23.66 -8.64 16.05
CA TYR A 128 23.29 -7.52 15.18
C TYR A 128 24.55 -6.79 14.70
N ILE A 129 25.04 -7.14 13.50
CA ILE A 129 26.11 -6.39 12.83
C ILE A 129 25.57 -5.01 12.47
N THR A 130 26.10 -3.99 13.14
CA THR A 130 25.76 -2.59 12.86
C THR A 130 26.28 -2.20 11.47
N PRO A 131 25.62 -1.24 10.78
CA PRO A 131 26.00 -0.85 9.41
C PRO A 131 27.42 -0.28 9.29
N TYR A 132 28.10 0.03 10.41
CA TYR A 132 29.47 0.51 10.42
C TYR A 132 30.52 -0.61 10.32
N GLU A 133 30.19 -1.82 10.77
CA GLU A 133 31.10 -2.97 10.75
C GLU A 133 30.95 -3.83 9.49
N ASN A 134 29.91 -3.56 8.69
CA ASN A 134 29.62 -4.32 7.50
C ASN A 134 30.57 -3.95 6.35
N LYS A 135 31.67 -4.70 6.20
CA LYS A 135 32.65 -4.56 5.10
C LYS A 135 31.97 -4.50 3.72
N ASN A 136 30.84 -5.18 3.51
CA ASN A 136 30.09 -5.13 2.24
C ASN A 136 29.33 -3.82 2.02
N TYR A 137 28.97 -3.07 3.07
CA TYR A 137 28.38 -1.74 2.93
C TYR A 137 29.43 -0.73 2.46
N ASN A 138 30.65 -0.83 3.01
CA ASN A 138 31.77 0.02 2.65
C ASN A 138 32.18 -0.19 1.18
N ILE A 139 32.33 -1.45 0.75
CA ILE A 139 32.66 -1.79 -0.65
C ILE A 139 31.59 -1.29 -1.63
N LYS A 140 30.30 -1.37 -1.27
CA LYS A 140 29.22 -0.89 -2.16
C LYS A 140 29.26 0.63 -2.33
N ASN A 141 29.56 1.36 -1.27
CA ASN A 141 29.70 2.81 -1.34
C ASN A 141 30.93 3.20 -2.16
N GLU A 142 32.04 2.50 -1.99
CA GLU A 142 33.26 2.72 -2.75
C GLU A 142 33.08 2.39 -4.24
N VAL A 143 32.42 1.28 -4.58
CA VAL A 143 32.08 0.94 -5.97
C VAL A 143 31.17 2.00 -6.61
N ASN A 144 30.19 2.51 -5.86
CA ASN A 144 29.31 3.57 -6.36
C ASN A 144 30.06 4.89 -6.58
N PHE A 145 30.98 5.23 -5.68
CA PHE A 145 31.86 6.39 -5.82
C PHE A 145 32.74 6.27 -7.08
N LEU A 146 33.41 5.14 -7.26
CA LEU A 146 34.26 4.87 -8.44
C LEU A 146 33.46 4.88 -9.75
N ARG A 147 32.23 4.37 -9.74
CA ARG A 147 31.34 4.42 -10.92
C ARG A 147 31.01 5.86 -11.33
N GLN A 148 30.81 6.73 -10.35
CA GLN A 148 30.50 8.14 -10.59
C GLN A 148 31.73 8.90 -11.08
N GLU A 149 32.90 8.63 -10.52
CA GLU A 149 34.17 9.19 -10.97
C GLU A 149 34.50 8.77 -12.41
N VAL A 150 34.35 7.48 -12.74
CA VAL A 150 34.53 6.98 -14.12
C VAL A 150 33.54 7.62 -15.09
N PHE A 151 32.31 7.87 -14.66
CA PHE A 151 31.31 8.56 -15.49
C PHE A 151 31.75 9.99 -15.83
N GLU A 152 32.21 10.76 -14.83
CA GLU A 152 32.69 12.14 -15.05
C GLU A 152 33.96 12.16 -15.91
N LEU A 153 34.90 11.23 -15.69
CA LEU A 153 36.09 11.11 -16.55
C LEU A 153 35.74 10.80 -18.00
N ARG A 154 34.80 9.89 -18.25
CA ARG A 154 34.31 9.57 -19.61
C ARG A 154 33.64 10.77 -20.25
N LYS A 155 32.86 11.55 -19.48
CA LYS A 155 32.21 12.77 -19.93
C LYS A 155 33.24 13.84 -20.32
N LEU A 156 34.31 14.01 -19.55
CA LEU A 156 35.39 14.94 -19.86
C LEU A 156 36.18 14.53 -21.11
N ILE A 157 36.41 13.23 -21.30
CA ILE A 157 37.07 12.70 -22.51
C ILE A 157 36.19 12.86 -23.75
N SER A 158 34.87 12.64 -23.63
CA SER A 158 33.92 12.82 -24.75
C SER A 158 33.64 14.28 -25.10
N ALA A 159 34.01 15.23 -24.24
CA ALA A 159 33.83 16.67 -24.46
C ALA A 159 35.06 17.33 -25.12
N ARG A 160 36.05 16.54 -25.54
CA ARG A 160 37.28 16.97 -26.22
C ARG A 160 37.33 16.40 -27.63
#